data_AF-A0A4Q5QJF3-F1
#
_entry.id   AF-A0A4Q5QJF3-F1
#
_cell.length_a   1.000
_cell.length_b   1.000
_cell.length_c   1.000
_cell.angle_alpha   90.00
_cell.angle_beta   90.00
_cell.angle_gamma   90.00
#
_symmetry.space_group_name_H-M   'P 1'
#
loop_
_entity.id
_entity.type
_entity.pdbx_description
1 polymer ?
#
loop_
_entity_poly.entity_id
_entity_poly.type
_entity_poly.pdbx_seq_one_letter_code
_entity_poly.pdbx_strand_id
1 'polypeptide(L)'
;TRSVAVAGRYTFVDVEAMVAAACAGAGIAQVLALGTERLVAEGTLIDLFPDWPGEVFPLYAVRPSRRLAPAAIEAFLAFCVEVVATPPAA
;
A
#
# COMPACT_ATOMS: atom_id res chain seq x y z
N THR A 1 -18.35 -11.69 13.40
CA THR A 1 -18.28 -10.31 12.87
C THR A 1 -19.62 -9.95 12.25
N ARG A 2 -20.14 -8.74 12.47
CA ARG A 2 -21.38 -8.26 11.84
C ARG A 2 -21.00 -7.30 10.71
N SER A 3 -21.50 -7.54 9.52
CA SER A 3 -21.35 -6.64 8.37
C SER A 3 -22.31 -5.46 8.50
N VAL A 4 -21.83 -4.27 8.11
CA VAL A 4 -22.60 -3.02 8.09
C VAL A 4 -22.43 -2.40 6.71
N ALA A 5 -23.53 -1.96 6.10
CA ALA A 5 -23.47 -1.23 4.84
C ALA A 5 -22.87 0.17 5.09
N VAL A 6 -21.87 0.53 4.30
CA VAL A 6 -21.21 1.85 4.39
C VAL A 6 -21.52 2.63 3.11
N ALA A 7 -22.02 3.85 3.26
CA ALA A 7 -22.20 4.80 2.16
C ALA A 7 -21.20 5.94 2.31
N GLY A 8 -20.07 5.84 1.61
CA GLY A 8 -19.05 6.89 1.59
C GLY A 8 -19.56 8.15 0.88
N ARG A 9 -19.16 9.33 1.36
CA ARG A 9 -19.45 10.62 0.67
C ARG A 9 -18.72 10.72 -0.67
N TYR A 10 -17.58 10.06 -0.78
CA TYR A 10 -16.75 10.00 -1.97
C TYR A 10 -16.41 8.55 -2.29
N THR A 11 -16.22 8.27 -3.57
CA THR A 11 -15.72 6.99 -4.07
C THR A 11 -14.61 7.30 -5.06
N PHE A 12 -13.46 6.67 -4.86
CA PHE A 12 -12.26 6.90 -5.65
C PHE A 12 -11.89 5.61 -6.39
N VAL A 13 -11.35 5.77 -7.59
CA VAL A 13 -10.74 4.67 -8.37
C VAL A 13 -9.21 4.72 -8.33
N ASP A 14 -8.68 5.84 -7.85
CA ASP A 14 -7.25 6.13 -7.77
C ASP A 14 -6.85 6.37 -6.32
N VAL A 15 -5.72 5.79 -5.92
CA VAL A 15 -5.23 5.81 -4.54
C VAL A 15 -4.67 7.18 -4.18
N GLU A 16 -4.00 7.86 -5.11
CA GLU A 16 -3.40 9.17 -4.85
C GLU A 16 -4.49 10.22 -4.53
N ALA A 17 -5.57 10.24 -5.32
CA ALA A 17 -6.72 11.09 -5.05
C ALA A 17 -7.41 10.77 -3.70
N MET A 18 -7.51 9.48 -3.35
CA MET A 18 -8.09 9.05 -2.08
C MET A 18 -7.25 9.50 -0.87
N VAL A 19 -5.92 9.34 -0.94
CA VAL A 19 -4.98 9.78 0.10
C VAL A 19 -5.02 11.31 0.24
N ALA A 20 -4.98 12.04 -0.88
CA ALA A 20 -5.05 13.49 -0.86
C ALA A 20 -6.35 14.00 -0.21
N ALA A 21 -7.48 13.36 -0.49
CA ALA A 21 -8.75 13.68 0.16
C ALA A 21 -8.72 13.41 1.67
N ALA A 22 -8.12 12.29 2.10
CA ALA A 22 -7.95 11.97 3.52
C ALA A 22 -7.07 13.02 4.23
N CYS A 23 -5.92 13.38 3.65
CA CYS A 23 -5.04 14.43 4.16
C CYS A 23 -5.73 15.80 4.25
N ALA A 24 -6.68 16.09 3.34
CA ALA A 24 -7.50 17.29 3.37
C ALA A 24 -8.66 17.24 4.39
N GLY A 25 -8.79 16.16 5.16
CA GLY A 25 -9.84 16.00 6.18
C GLY A 25 -11.20 15.58 5.62
N ALA A 26 -11.26 15.05 4.40
CA ALA A 26 -12.52 14.62 3.79
C ALA A 26 -13.12 13.36 4.42
N GLY A 27 -12.33 12.59 5.18
CA GLY A 27 -12.78 11.38 5.86
C GLY A 27 -11.65 10.41 6.21
N ILE A 28 -12.04 9.15 6.41
CA ILE A 28 -11.13 8.02 6.70
C ILE A 28 -10.92 7.22 5.41
N ALA A 29 -9.69 6.80 5.15
CA ALA A 29 -9.34 5.96 4.01
C ALA A 29 -8.61 4.70 4.47
N GLN A 30 -8.94 3.56 3.84
CA GLN A 30 -8.16 2.33 3.99
C GLN A 30 -7.17 2.28 2.83
N VAL A 31 -5.88 2.38 3.15
CA VAL A 31 -4.78 2.45 2.18
C VAL A 31 -3.80 1.32 2.45
N LEU A 32 -3.03 0.94 1.43
CA LEU A 32 -1.84 0.13 1.67
C LEU A 32 -0.82 1.00 2.40
N ALA A 33 -0.12 0.44 3.38
CA ALA A 33 0.93 1.16 4.11
C ALA A 33 2.00 1.71 3.14
N LEU A 34 2.27 0.97 2.06
CA LEU A 34 3.19 1.33 0.99
C LEU A 34 2.90 2.72 0.42
N GLY A 35 3.81 3.66 0.64
CA GLY A 35 3.74 5.03 0.13
C GLY A 35 3.04 6.02 1.07
N THR A 36 2.54 5.57 2.22
CA THR A 36 1.90 6.45 3.23
C THR A 36 2.70 6.58 4.52
N GLU A 37 3.82 5.86 4.64
CA GLU A 37 4.65 5.82 5.85
C GLU A 37 5.11 7.22 6.27
N ARG A 38 5.52 8.04 5.29
CA ARG A 38 5.93 9.42 5.53
C ARG A 38 4.77 10.29 6.07
N LEU A 39 3.57 10.13 5.52
CA LEU A 39 2.40 10.91 5.94
C LEU A 39 1.98 10.57 7.37
N VAL A 40 2.13 9.30 7.76
CA VAL A 40 1.92 8.85 9.14
C VAL A 40 3.02 9.35 10.07
N ALA A 41 4.28 9.24 9.66
CA ALA A 41 5.43 9.72 10.44
C ALA A 41 5.36 11.24 10.70
N GLU A 42 4.85 12.02 9.73
CA GLU A 42 4.64 13.47 9.85
C GLU A 42 3.36 13.84 10.61
N GLY A 43 2.53 12.86 11.01
CA GLY A 43 1.26 13.07 11.69
C GLY A 43 0.16 13.70 10.82
N THR A 44 0.38 13.78 9.50
CA THR A 44 -0.64 14.24 8.53
C THR A 44 -1.75 13.20 8.39
N LEU A 45 -1.39 11.93 8.47
CA LEU A 45 -2.30 10.80 8.67
C LEU A 45 -2.00 10.15 10.02
N ILE A 46 -3.01 9.48 10.58
CA ILE A 46 -2.87 8.67 11.79
C ILE A 46 -3.52 7.31 11.54
N ASP A 47 -2.93 6.25 12.12
CA ASP A 47 -3.59 4.95 12.17
C ASP A 47 -4.67 4.97 13.26
N LEU A 48 -5.91 4.69 12.86
CA LEU A 48 -7.06 4.67 13.76
C LEU A 48 -7.21 3.34 14.51
N PHE A 49 -6.62 2.27 13.99
CA PHE A 49 -6.82 0.91 14.50
C PHE A 49 -5.50 0.11 14.57
N PRO A 50 -4.49 0.58 15.31
CA PRO A 50 -3.16 -0.06 15.35
C PRO A 50 -3.19 -1.49 15.91
N ASP A 51 -4.11 -1.79 16.82
CA ASP A 51 -4.29 -3.12 17.41
C ASP A 51 -5.11 -4.07 16.52
N TRP A 52 -5.61 -3.58 15.38
CA TRP A 52 -6.39 -4.35 14.44
C TRP A 52 -5.82 -4.21 13.02
N PRO A 53 -4.58 -4.69 12.80
CA PRO A 53 -3.98 -4.68 11.47
C PRO A 53 -4.87 -5.51 10.55
N GLY A 54 -5.34 -4.89 9.48
CA GLY A 54 -6.14 -5.55 8.45
C GLY A 54 -5.37 -6.69 7.77
N GLU A 55 -5.90 -7.15 6.65
CA GLU A 55 -5.21 -8.15 5.84
C GLU A 55 -3.89 -7.61 5.29
N VAL A 56 -2.83 -8.43 5.37
CA VAL A 56 -1.52 -8.10 4.79
C VAL A 56 -1.56 -8.43 3.31
N PHE A 57 -1.25 -7.44 2.47
CA PHE A 57 -1.17 -7.60 1.02
C PHE A 57 0.29 -7.75 0.58
N PRO A 58 0.77 -8.97 0.32
CA PRO A 58 2.14 -9.19 -0.15
C PRO A 58 2.39 -8.55 -1.52
N LEU A 59 3.55 -7.89 -1.67
CA LEU A 59 4.01 -7.35 -2.93
C LEU A 59 4.75 -8.43 -3.73
N TYR A 60 4.29 -8.70 -4.95
CA TYR A 60 4.88 -9.71 -5.83
C TYR A 60 5.45 -9.07 -7.10
N ALA A 61 6.57 -9.61 -7.57
CA ALA A 61 7.05 -9.41 -8.93
C ALA A 61 6.73 -10.64 -9.78
N VAL A 62 5.96 -10.46 -10.86
CA VAL A 62 5.50 -11.56 -11.72
C VAL A 62 6.12 -11.42 -13.12
N ARG A 63 6.68 -12.52 -13.64
CA ARG A 63 7.15 -12.62 -15.03
C ARG A 63 6.67 -13.93 -15.67
N PRO A 64 6.51 -14.00 -16.99
CA PRO A 64 6.22 -15.26 -17.67
C PRO A 64 7.32 -16.31 -17.43
N SER A 65 6.92 -17.57 -17.25
CA SER A 65 7.85 -18.69 -17.16
C SER A 65 8.53 -18.91 -18.51
N ARG A 66 9.86 -18.93 -18.55
CA ARG A 66 10.66 -19.18 -19.74
C ARG A 66 11.85 -20.05 -19.35
N ARG A 67 12.23 -21.01 -20.21
CA ARG A 67 13.38 -21.90 -19.98
C ARG A 67 14.71 -21.14 -19.79
N LEU A 68 14.86 -20.00 -20.46
CA LEU A 68 15.99 -19.08 -20.31
C LEU A 68 15.43 -17.67 -20.09
N ALA A 69 15.37 -17.25 -18.83
CA ALA A 69 14.98 -15.88 -18.51
C ALA A 69 16.09 -14.89 -18.95
N PRO A 70 15.75 -13.74 -19.55
CA PRO A 70 16.75 -12.75 -19.92
C PRO A 70 17.51 -12.24 -18.69
N ALA A 71 18.85 -12.21 -18.74
CA ALA A 71 19.68 -11.78 -17.62
C ALA A 71 19.35 -10.36 -17.11
N ALA A 72 18.95 -9.45 -18.02
CA ALA A 72 18.52 -8.10 -17.65
C ALA A 72 17.25 -8.10 -16.76
N ILE A 73 16.32 -9.03 -16.98
CA ILE A 73 15.11 -9.15 -16.15
C ILE A 73 15.47 -9.68 -14.76
N GLU A 74 16.34 -10.69 -14.68
CA GLU A 74 16.79 -11.20 -13.37
C GLU A 74 17.56 -10.13 -12.58
N ALA A 75 18.44 -9.38 -13.25
CA ALA A 75 19.18 -8.27 -12.62
C ALA A 75 18.23 -7.17 -12.12
N PHE A 76 17.21 -6.80 -12.90
CA PHE A 76 16.21 -5.83 -12.48
C PHE A 76 15.37 -6.32 -11.30
N LEU A 77 14.96 -7.59 -11.30
CA LEU A 77 14.21 -8.17 -10.19
C LEU A 77 15.05 -8.24 -8.91
N ALA A 78 16.34 -8.61 -9.02
CA ALA A 78 17.26 -8.57 -7.90
C ALA A 78 17.38 -7.15 -7.32
N PHE A 79 17.53 -6.14 -8.18
CA PHE A 79 17.51 -4.73 -7.76
C PHE A 79 16.19 -4.33 -7.06
N CYS A 80 15.03 -4.71 -7.60
CA CYS A 80 13.76 -4.42 -6.94
C CYS A 80 13.67 -5.04 -5.54
N VAL A 81 14.15 -6.27 -5.37
CA VAL A 81 14.20 -6.94 -4.07
C VAL A 81 15.11 -6.16 -3.11
N GLU A 82 16.28 -5.71 -3.54
CA GLU A 82 17.18 -4.89 -2.72
C GLU A 82 16.53 -3.59 -2.26
N VAL A 83 15.78 -2.91 -3.15
CA VAL A 83 15.09 -1.65 -2.80
C VAL A 83 13.94 -1.88 -1.82
N VAL A 84 13.18 -2.97 -1.99
CA VAL A 84 11.97 -3.25 -1.20
C VAL A 84 12.26 -4.03 0.09
N ALA A 85 13.43 -4.67 0.22
CA ALA A 85 13.80 -5.47 1.39
C ALA A 85 13.95 -4.67 2.70
N THR A 86 13.71 -3.36 2.70
CA THR A 86 13.52 -2.60 3.92
C THR A 86 12.06 -2.74 4.35
N PRO A 87 11.74 -3.54 5.39
CA PRO A 87 10.37 -3.60 5.89
C PRO A 87 9.95 -2.21 6.38
N PRO A 88 8.70 -1.77 6.12
CA PRO A 88 8.16 -0.62 6.83
C PRO A 88 8.26 -0.92 8.33
N ALA A 89 8.77 0.03 9.12
CA ALA A 89 8.83 -0.12 10.56
C ALA A 89 7.41 -0.42 11.07
N ALA A 90 7.28 -1.57 11.74
CA ALA A 90 6.04 -1.99 12.39
C ALA A 90 5.64 -1.01 13.50
#